data_AF-A0A6A7RZ82-F1
#
_entry.id   AF-A0A6A7RZ82-F1
#
_cell.length_a   1.000
_cell.length_b   1.000
_cell.length_c   1.000
_cell.angle_alpha   90.00
_cell.angle_beta   90.00
_cell.angle_gamma   90.00
#
_symmetry.space_group_name_H-M   'P 1'
#
loop_
_entity.id
_entity.type
_entity.pdbx_description
1 polymer ?
#
loop_
_entity_poly.entity_id
_entity_poly.type
_entity_poly.pdbx_seq_one_letter_code
_entity_poly.pdbx_strand_id
1 'polypeptide(L)' 'MSVEAFERLHGALQYHIVNSLGWAGLRSTQAEAVAPILEGQHCLILAPTAGGKTEAAILPV' A
#
# COMPACT_ATOMS: atom_id res chain seq x y z
N MET A 1 -6.49 1.01 -18.55
CA MET A 1 -5.19 0.79 -17.89
C MET A 1 -5.39 1.19 -16.44
N SER A 2 -5.33 0.24 -15.51
CA SER A 2 -5.44 0.57 -14.09
C SER A 2 -4.26 1.45 -13.70
N VAL A 3 -4.54 2.63 -13.14
CA VAL A 3 -3.55 3.39 -12.36
C VAL A 3 -2.95 2.43 -11.34
N GLU A 4 -1.62 2.30 -11.30
CA GLU A 4 -0.97 1.36 -10.39
C GLU A 4 -1.30 1.75 -8.94
N ALA A 5 -1.50 0.77 -8.05
CA ALA A 5 -1.88 1.03 -6.65
C ALA A 5 -0.94 2.03 -5.95
N PHE A 6 0.34 2.01 -6.30
CA PHE A 6 1.34 2.97 -5.81
C PHE A 6 1.01 4.42 -6.21
N GLU A 7 0.55 4.65 -7.44
CA GLU A 7 0.20 5.98 -7.96
C GLU A 7 -1.03 6.60 -7.26
N ARG A 8 -1.86 5.77 -6.61
CA ARG A 8 -3.01 6.22 -5.81
C ARG A 8 -2.62 6.77 -4.43
N LEU A 9 -1.41 6.50 -3.95
CA LEU A 9 -0.92 7.00 -2.66
C LEU A 9 -0.54 8.48 -2.76
N HIS A 10 -0.56 9.18 -1.63
CA HIS A 10 -0.08 10.56 -1.58
C HIS A 10 1.38 10.67 -2.03
N GLY A 11 1.74 11.70 -2.80
CA GLY A 11 3.09 11.83 -3.38
C GLY A 11 4.23 11.81 -2.36
N ALA A 12 3.99 12.30 -1.13
CA ALA A 12 4.97 12.20 -0.04
C ALA A 12 5.24 10.74 0.38
N LEU A 13 4.20 9.90 0.42
CA LEU A 13 4.35 8.48 0.71
C LEU A 13 5.09 7.77 -0.43
N GLN A 14 4.75 8.08 -1.68
CA GLN A 14 5.47 7.55 -2.84
C GLN A 14 6.97 7.87 -2.75
N TYR A 15 7.32 9.12 -2.43
CA TYR A 15 8.70 9.55 -2.23
C TYR A 15 9.39 8.75 -1.12
N HIS A 16 8.78 8.61 0.06
CA HIS A 16 9.41 7.93 1.19
C HIS A 16 9.52 6.41 1.01
N ILE A 17 8.56 5.77 0.34
CA ILE A 17 8.63 4.35 0.01
C ILE A 17 9.87 4.06 -0.85
N VAL A 18 10.12 4.90 -1.86
CA VAL A 18 11.28 4.72 -2.75
C VAL A 18 12.58 5.18 -2.09
N ASN A 19 12.60 6.39 -1.52
CA ASN A 19 13.86 7.04 -1.13
C ASN A 19 14.26 6.80 0.33
N SER A 20 13.32 6.47 1.21
CA SER A 20 13.60 6.24 2.63
C SER A 20 13.56 4.75 2.98
N LEU A 21 12.56 4.02 2.50
CA LEU A 21 12.45 2.57 2.71
C LEU A 21 13.23 1.75 1.67
N GLY A 22 13.57 2.35 0.53
CA GLY A 22 14.32 1.69 -0.54
C GLY A 22 13.50 0.64 -1.31
N TRP A 23 12.17 0.71 -1.27
CA TRP A 23 11.32 -0.26 -1.94
C TRP A 23 11.13 0.15 -3.41
N ALA A 24 11.29 -0.82 -4.31
CA ALA A 24 11.02 -0.61 -5.75
C ALA A 24 9.52 -0.46 -6.07
N GLY A 25 8.64 -0.76 -5.11
CA GLY A 25 7.20 -0.71 -5.23
C GLY A 25 6.52 -1.37 -4.03
N LEU A 26 5.19 -1.40 -4.06
CA LEU A 26 4.39 -2.09 -3.04
C LEU A 26 4.47 -3.61 -3.22
N ARG A 27 4.47 -4.35 -2.12
CA ARG A 27 4.23 -5.80 -2.12
C ARG A 27 2.78 -6.08 -2.51
N SER A 28 2.46 -7.28 -3.00
CA SER A 28 1.11 -7.65 -3.46
C SER A 28 0.02 -7.33 -2.42
N THR A 29 0.19 -7.80 -1.17
CA THR A 29 -0.74 -7.52 -0.06
C THR A 29 -0.98 -6.03 0.17
N GLN A 30 0.06 -5.21 0.02
CA GLN A 30 -0.04 -3.76 0.21
C GLN A 30 -0.79 -3.12 -0.97
N ALA A 31 -0.44 -3.51 -2.20
CA ALA A 31 -1.09 -3.03 -3.42
C ALA A 31 -2.59 -3.37 -3.47
N GLU A 32 -2.95 -4.59 -3.09
CA GLU A 32 -4.34 -5.07 -3.01
C GLU A 32 -5.16 -4.30 -1.97
N ALA A 33 -4.53 -3.81 -0.89
CA ALA A 33 -5.20 -3.06 0.16
C ALA A 33 -5.43 -1.58 -0.19
N VAL A 34 -4.67 -0.99 -1.12
CA VAL A 34 -4.74 0.46 -1.40
C VAL A 34 -6.14 0.88 -1.85
N ALA A 35 -6.68 0.21 -2.88
CA ALA A 35 -7.96 0.56 -3.46
C ALA A 35 -9.13 0.50 -2.45
N PRO A 36 -9.40 -0.64 -1.80
CA PRO A 36 -10.54 -0.76 -0.92
C PRO A 36 -10.45 0.16 0.31
N ILE A 37 -9.24 0.40 0.85
CA ILE A 37 -9.07 1.32 1.98
C ILE A 37 -9.34 2.77 1.57
N LEU A 38 -8.79 3.24 0.44
CA LEU A 38 -9.06 4.59 -0.06
C LEU A 38 -10.53 4.80 -0.43
N GLU A 39 -11.24 3.73 -0.80
CA GLU A 39 -12.67 3.74 -1.08
C GLU A 39 -13.55 3.68 0.19
N GLY A 40 -12.92 3.71 1.37
CA GLY A 40 -13.61 3.74 2.67
C GLY A 40 -14.18 2.40 3.11
N GLN A 41 -13.75 1.29 2.50
CA GLN A 41 -14.24 -0.04 2.84
C GLN A 41 -13.58 -0.58 4.11
N HIS A 42 -14.34 -1.34 4.91
CA HIS A 42 -13.78 -2.14 5.98
C HIS A 42 -13.03 -3.35 5.40
N CYS A 43 -11.75 -3.47 5.71
CA CYS A 43 -10.86 -4.47 5.12
C CYS A 43 -10.40 -5.51 6.15
N LEU A 44 -10.45 -6.80 5.79
CA LEU A 44 -9.75 -7.87 6.49
C LEU A 44 -8.52 -8.28 5.66
N ILE A 45 -7.32 -7.93 6.15
CA ILE A 45 -6.06 -8.20 5.43
C ILE A 45 -5.42 -9.46 5.98
N LEU A 46 -5.42 -10.54 5.19
CA LEU A 46 -4.83 -11.83 5.53
C LEU A 46 -3.48 -12.02 4.83
N ALA A 47 -2.40 -12.05 5.61
CA ALA A 47 -1.07 -12.37 5.10
C ALA A 47 -0.19 -12.99 6.19
N PRO A 48 0.84 -13.78 5.83
CA PRO A 48 1.79 -14.33 6.80
C PRO A 48 2.52 -13.23 7.58
N THR A 49 3.15 -13.59 8.70
CA THR A 49 4.04 -12.68 9.44
C THR A 49 5.14 -12.15 8.51
N ALA A 50 5.50 -10.88 8.68
CA ALA A 50 6.37 -10.14 7.75
C ALA A 50 5.86 -10.02 6.29
N GLY A 51 4.59 -10.35 6.03
CA GLY A 51 3.93 -10.18 4.73
C GLY A 51 3.50 -8.74 4.39
N GLY A 52 3.93 -7.74 5.18
CA GLY A 52 3.63 -6.33 4.96
C GLY A 52 2.24 -5.87 5.40
N LYS A 53 1.59 -6.59 6.35
CA LYS A 53 0.24 -6.26 6.84
C LYS A 53 0.14 -4.86 7.45
N THR A 54 1.17 -4.46 8.20
CA THR A 54 1.20 -3.16 8.88
C THR A 54 1.15 -2.02 7.87
N GLU A 55 2.01 -2.07 6.87
CA GLU A 55 2.06 -1.03 5.84
C GLU A 55 0.87 -1.11 4.87
N ALA A 56 0.33 -2.31 4.63
CA ALA A 56 -0.90 -2.48 3.87
C ALA A 56 -2.10 -1.76 4.52
N ALA A 57 -2.16 -1.74 5.85
CA ALA A 57 -3.23 -1.07 6.59
C ALA A 57 -2.98 0.44 6.82
N ILE A 58 -1.72 0.88 6.83
CA ILE A 58 -1.35 2.25 7.23
C ILE A 58 -1.08 3.17 6.04
N LEU A 59 -0.37 2.70 4.99
CA LEU A 59 0.02 3.57 3.88
C LEU A 59 -1.15 4.22 3.12
N PRO A 60 -2.33 3.59 2.97
CA PRO A 60 -3.43 4.22 2.25
C PRO A 60 -4.24 5.24 3.07
N VAL A 61 -3.88 5.53 4.33
CA VAL A 61 -4.61 6.44 5.25
C VAL A 61 -3.89 7.78 5.35
#